data_AF-A0A6B0XFF2-F1
#
_entry.id   AF-A0A6B0XFF2-F1
#
_cell.length_a   1.000
_cell.length_b   1.000
_cell.length_c   1.000
_cell.angle_alpha   90.00
_cell.angle_beta   90.00
_cell.angle_gamma   90.00
#
_symmetry.space_group_name_H-M   'P 1'
#
loop_
_entity.id
_entity.type
_entity.pdbx_description
1 polymer ?
#
loop_
_entity_poly.entity_id
_entity_poly.type
_entity_poly.pdbx_seq_one_letter_code
_entity_poly.pdbx_strand_id
1 'polypeptide(L)'
;MSHPSIPPATAQILRLSPQDLTPFFADRPCAKALERLEILAAWMAGINTQNHDGVTLTPALVEHLSSGDIHARIADLDQRRRATTVGQFDPDDLLQRELEYRRYASEAKRQPTWPQDEVEQRRAFDALAILPPQQEEDCRLTDQDCLEVQRAAWEARGLLDFLRHFRAHTQRPIVVVGNERYGRLFVVEPLEPHLAGDFAVRYERTPSHLSMRLTVPHYTERFQRNGFAPEFMRHLSAHMPHVVLVDVCSPRGTERYTKVPRGIRDLVNWFMVFNHLRAQGDRSQYQDQSGLPHHLLNELEKWYEFVVVRRRIGPWIEPGPTYAISHWAPELKEEVLMGDLAVPRRPAVPGDEPQVILANPALYRTEGADLPEFMRRTQPYYFNDPEKRIREEIVPGFGPHGFETRVRGCTTDQYVAAVQRTMGQALQRREFS
;
A
#
# COMPACT_ATOMS: atom_id res chain seq x y z
N MET A 1 54.83 19.15 11.66
CA MET A 1 54.89 17.68 11.74
C MET A 1 54.04 17.13 10.62
N SER A 2 54.63 16.34 9.72
CA SER A 2 53.95 15.79 8.54
C SER A 2 53.07 14.62 8.99
N HIS A 3 51.76 14.70 8.77
CA HIS A 3 50.88 13.55 9.00
C HIS A 3 51.30 12.40 8.06
N PRO A 4 51.55 11.18 8.56
CA PRO A 4 51.85 10.04 7.71
C PRO A 4 50.67 9.75 6.78
N SER A 5 50.95 9.53 5.50
CA SER A 5 49.93 9.24 4.48
C SER A 5 49.38 7.83 4.67
N ILE A 6 48.16 7.71 5.18
CA ILE A 6 47.43 6.44 5.25
C ILE A 6 47.06 6.00 3.82
N PRO A 7 47.21 4.72 3.46
CA PRO A 7 46.80 4.22 2.15
C PRO A 7 45.33 4.55 1.86
N PRO A 8 44.99 5.06 0.66
CA PRO A 8 43.64 5.50 0.31
C PRO A 8 42.54 4.43 0.54
N ALA A 9 42.86 3.16 0.29
CA ALA A 9 41.94 2.04 0.49
C ALA A 9 41.63 1.82 1.98
N THR A 10 42.62 1.91 2.86
CA THR A 10 42.47 1.78 4.32
C THR A 10 41.63 2.93 4.89
N ALA A 11 41.89 4.16 4.44
CA ALA A 11 41.10 5.33 4.86
C ALA A 11 39.63 5.24 4.40
N GLN A 12 39.38 4.74 3.19
CA GLN A 12 38.04 4.60 2.64
C GLN A 12 37.19 3.54 3.36
N ILE A 13 37.80 2.43 3.79
CA ILE A 13 37.11 1.36 4.54
C ILE A 13 36.77 1.81 5.96
N LEU A 14 37.71 2.47 6.63
CA LEU A 14 37.56 2.84 8.04
C LEU A 14 36.66 4.05 8.28
N ARG A 15 36.50 4.93 7.28
CA ARG A 15 35.70 6.17 7.36
C ARG A 15 36.05 7.06 8.57
N LEU A 16 37.31 7.05 8.99
CA LEU A 16 37.82 7.86 10.10
C LEU A 16 38.32 9.22 9.60
N SER A 17 38.07 10.28 10.38
CA SER A 17 38.66 11.59 10.15
C SER A 17 40.13 11.63 10.61
N PRO A 18 40.92 12.63 10.20
CA PRO A 18 42.28 12.82 10.73
C PRO A 18 42.34 12.93 12.26
N GLN A 19 41.28 13.46 12.90
CA GLN A 19 41.22 13.58 14.35
C GLN A 19 41.02 12.21 15.01
N ASP A 20 40.15 11.36 14.46
CA ASP A 20 39.89 10.01 14.97
C ASP A 20 41.10 9.07 14.87
N LEU A 21 42.06 9.42 14.01
CA LEU A 21 43.29 8.65 13.85
C LEU A 21 44.32 8.97 14.94
N THR A 22 44.23 10.13 15.59
CA THR A 22 45.20 10.60 16.60
C THR A 22 45.50 9.57 17.70
N PRO A 23 44.50 8.87 18.30
CA PRO A 23 44.74 7.87 19.33
C PRO A 23 45.62 6.68 18.88
N PHE A 24 45.61 6.33 17.59
CA PHE A 24 46.45 5.24 17.08
C PHE A 24 47.94 5.61 17.01
N PHE A 25 48.24 6.90 16.86
CA PHE A 25 49.60 7.43 16.71
C PHE A 25 50.20 8.04 17.98
N ALA A 26 49.37 8.36 18.99
CA ALA A 26 49.77 9.15 20.16
C ALA A 26 51.04 8.63 20.89
N ASP A 27 51.20 7.32 21.03
CA ASP A 27 52.31 6.72 21.79
C ASP A 27 53.04 5.60 21.02
N ARG A 28 53.02 5.65 19.68
CA ARG A 28 53.51 4.54 18.85
C ARG A 28 54.37 4.97 17.66
N PRO A 29 55.41 4.19 17.30
CA PRO A 29 56.08 4.36 16.02
C PRO A 29 55.09 4.25 14.86
N CYS A 30 55.24 5.12 13.87
CA CYS A 30 54.34 5.21 12.70
C CYS A 30 54.07 3.85 12.03
N ALA A 31 55.10 3.02 11.85
CA ALA A 31 54.96 1.68 11.24
C ALA A 31 53.98 0.77 12.02
N LYS A 32 54.05 0.77 13.35
CA LYS A 32 53.14 -0.02 14.21
C LYS A 32 51.71 0.52 14.19
N ALA A 33 51.54 1.83 14.07
CA ALA A 33 50.21 2.44 13.95
C ALA A 33 49.56 2.08 12.61
N LEU A 34 50.33 2.09 11.51
CA LEU A 34 49.85 1.67 10.18
C LEU A 34 49.45 0.20 10.15
N GLU A 35 50.27 -0.70 10.70
CA GLU A 35 49.98 -2.13 10.81
C GLU A 35 48.64 -2.38 11.54
N ARG A 36 48.38 -1.65 12.64
CA ARG A 36 47.11 -1.75 13.37
C ARG A 36 45.92 -1.28 12.53
N LEU A 37 46.07 -0.19 11.77
CA LEU A 37 45.02 0.32 10.89
C LEU A 37 44.71 -0.66 9.75
N GLU A 38 45.71 -1.38 9.24
CA GLU A 38 45.52 -2.46 8.26
C GLU A 38 44.76 -3.64 8.85
N ILE A 39 45.10 -4.08 10.06
CA ILE A 39 44.37 -5.13 10.79
C ILE A 39 42.91 -4.70 11.01
N LEU A 40 42.68 -3.46 11.45
CA LEU A 40 41.35 -2.93 11.65
C LEU A 40 40.55 -2.86 10.34
N ALA A 41 41.18 -2.44 9.24
CA ALA A 41 40.53 -2.40 7.94
C ALA A 41 40.16 -3.80 7.44
N ALA A 42 40.99 -4.81 7.69
CA ALA A 42 40.67 -6.20 7.37
C ALA A 42 39.47 -6.72 8.19
N TRP A 43 39.41 -6.41 9.49
CA TRP A 43 38.25 -6.75 10.33
C TRP A 43 36.98 -6.04 9.86
N MET A 44 37.05 -4.73 9.61
CA MET A 44 35.93 -3.95 9.07
C MET A 44 35.50 -4.41 7.67
N ALA A 45 36.40 -4.95 6.84
CA ALA A 45 36.02 -5.54 5.56
C ALA A 45 35.25 -6.86 5.73
N GLY A 46 35.55 -7.62 6.78
CA GLY A 46 34.83 -8.86 7.14
C GLY A 46 33.46 -8.62 7.78
N ILE A 47 33.24 -7.44 8.35
CA ILE A 47 31.95 -7.00 8.91
C ILE A 47 31.28 -6.12 7.87
N ASN A 48 30.22 -6.57 7.21
CA ASN A 48 29.57 -5.81 6.14
C ASN A 48 29.10 -4.40 6.61
N THR A 49 29.95 -3.38 6.42
CA THR A 49 29.73 -1.99 6.85
C THR A 49 28.60 -1.30 6.08
N GLN A 50 28.16 -1.89 4.97
CA GLN A 50 27.04 -1.39 4.17
C GLN A 50 25.69 -1.95 4.65
N ASN A 51 25.67 -2.98 5.49
CA ASN A 51 24.45 -3.56 6.05
C ASN A 51 24.11 -2.94 7.42
N HIS A 52 22.87 -3.13 7.86
CA HIS A 52 22.37 -2.66 9.15
C HIS A 52 23.08 -3.32 10.35
N ASP A 53 23.61 -4.54 10.20
CA ASP A 53 24.41 -5.26 11.22
C ASP A 53 25.91 -4.92 11.20
N GLY A 54 26.29 -3.91 10.42
CA GLY A 54 27.68 -3.43 10.32
C GLY A 54 28.12 -2.66 11.57
N VAL A 55 29.40 -2.27 11.61
CA VAL A 55 29.95 -1.44 12.69
C VAL A 55 30.32 -0.06 12.14
N THR A 56 30.05 0.98 12.93
CA THR A 56 30.60 2.33 12.72
C THR A 56 31.61 2.60 13.81
N LEU A 57 32.82 3.02 13.45
CA LEU A 57 33.88 3.31 14.43
C LEU A 57 33.59 4.64 15.13
N THR A 58 32.82 4.59 16.22
CA THR A 58 32.55 5.75 17.07
C THR A 58 33.77 6.10 17.93
N PRO A 59 33.84 7.30 18.52
CA PRO A 59 34.98 7.71 19.35
C PRO A 59 35.32 6.72 20.48
N ALA A 60 34.32 6.14 21.14
CA ALA A 60 34.53 5.15 22.21
C ALA A 60 35.13 3.83 21.67
N LEU A 61 34.69 3.38 20.50
CA LEU A 61 35.27 2.20 19.85
C LEU A 61 36.70 2.47 19.37
N VAL A 62 36.96 3.65 18.81
CA VAL A 62 38.29 4.11 18.42
C VAL A 62 39.23 4.14 19.62
N GLU A 63 38.81 4.72 20.75
CA GLU A 63 39.59 4.75 21.98
C GLU A 63 39.93 3.34 22.46
N HIS A 64 38.93 2.46 22.54
CA HIS A 64 39.12 1.06 22.93
C HIS A 64 40.12 0.33 22.01
N LEU A 65 39.92 0.41 20.69
CA LEU A 65 40.75 -0.23 19.67
C LEU A 65 42.16 0.36 19.58
N SER A 66 42.33 1.63 19.93
CA SER A 66 43.63 2.29 19.96
C SER A 66 44.47 1.90 21.19
N SER A 67 43.86 1.26 22.20
CA SER A 67 44.55 0.82 23.43
C SER A 67 45.02 -0.64 23.36
N GLY A 68 46.11 -0.99 24.06
CA GLY A 68 46.54 -2.39 24.21
C GLY A 68 46.83 -3.14 22.90
N ASP A 69 46.65 -4.46 22.91
CA ASP A 69 46.81 -5.34 21.74
C ASP A 69 45.57 -5.31 20.83
N ILE A 70 45.77 -5.05 19.52
CA ILE A 70 44.66 -4.84 18.58
C ILE A 70 43.81 -6.11 18.37
N HIS A 71 44.44 -7.29 18.35
CA HIS A 71 43.72 -8.54 18.15
C HIS A 71 42.84 -8.88 19.35
N ALA A 72 43.36 -8.69 20.57
CA ALA A 72 42.59 -8.85 21.79
C ALA A 72 41.40 -7.89 21.85
N ARG A 73 41.58 -6.62 21.46
CA ARG A 73 40.48 -5.62 21.41
C ARG A 73 39.41 -5.96 20.39
N ILE A 74 39.81 -6.39 19.20
CA ILE A 74 38.88 -6.85 18.16
C ILE A 74 38.08 -8.07 18.66
N ALA A 75 38.76 -9.04 19.29
CA ALA A 75 38.10 -10.22 19.83
C ALA A 75 37.08 -9.88 20.94
N ASP A 76 37.38 -8.89 21.78
CA ASP A 76 36.44 -8.36 22.79
C ASP A 76 35.18 -7.77 22.13
N LEU A 77 35.34 -6.92 21.11
CA LEU A 77 34.19 -6.36 20.38
C LEU A 77 33.36 -7.46 19.69
N ASP A 78 34.00 -8.46 19.08
CA ASP A 78 33.27 -9.58 18.46
C ASP A 78 32.54 -10.46 19.49
N GLN A 79 33.12 -10.66 20.67
CA GLN A 79 32.44 -11.35 21.77
C GLN A 79 31.16 -10.59 22.18
N ARG A 80 31.26 -9.26 22.33
CA ARG A 80 30.12 -8.39 22.68
C ARG A 80 29.02 -8.42 21.63
N ARG A 81 29.37 -8.37 20.34
CA ARG A 81 28.41 -8.51 19.23
C ARG A 81 27.70 -9.86 19.25
N ARG A 82 28.43 -10.95 19.52
CA ARG A 82 27.83 -12.29 19.67
C ARG A 82 26.89 -12.36 20.87
N ALA A 83 27.27 -11.78 22.00
CA ALA A 83 26.42 -11.69 23.20
C ALA A 83 25.11 -10.95 22.90
N THR A 84 25.17 -9.79 22.23
CA THR A 84 23.98 -9.07 21.76
C THR A 84 23.08 -9.94 20.89
N THR A 85 23.67 -10.69 19.93
CA THR A 85 22.90 -11.54 19.01
C THR A 85 22.11 -12.62 19.75
N VAL A 86 22.63 -13.16 20.85
CA VAL A 86 21.98 -14.22 21.65
C VAL A 86 21.12 -13.68 22.81
N GLY A 87 20.81 -12.38 22.84
CA GLY A 87 19.89 -11.82 23.82
C GLY A 87 20.56 -11.37 25.14
N GLN A 88 21.88 -11.20 25.13
CA GLN A 88 22.68 -10.78 26.30
C GLN A 88 23.22 -9.36 26.12
N PHE A 89 22.38 -8.45 25.63
CA PHE A 89 22.71 -7.04 25.57
C PHE A 89 22.65 -6.39 26.96
N ASP A 90 23.72 -5.70 27.34
CA ASP A 90 23.77 -4.83 28.52
C ASP A 90 23.76 -3.35 28.09
N PRO A 91 22.68 -2.59 28.38
CA PRO A 91 22.59 -1.17 28.01
C PRO A 91 23.57 -0.27 28.77
N ASP A 92 24.10 -0.73 29.91
CA ASP A 92 25.10 0.00 30.70
C ASP A 92 26.52 -0.25 30.18
N ASP A 93 26.72 -1.25 29.31
CA ASP A 93 27.98 -1.48 28.64
C ASP A 93 28.17 -0.53 27.45
N LEU A 94 29.01 0.49 27.65
CA LEU A 94 29.25 1.51 26.64
C LEU A 94 29.71 0.94 25.29
N LEU A 95 30.61 -0.05 25.27
CA LEU A 95 31.15 -0.58 24.01
C LEU A 95 30.10 -1.42 23.29
N GLN A 96 29.34 -2.23 24.03
CA GLN A 96 28.24 -3.00 23.47
C GLN A 96 27.16 -2.08 22.91
N ARG A 97 26.86 -0.97 23.59
CA ARG A 97 25.93 0.05 23.11
C ARG A 97 26.43 0.70 21.83
N GLU A 98 27.67 1.18 21.79
CA GLU A 98 28.22 1.87 20.62
C GLU A 98 28.28 1.00 19.36
N LEU A 99 28.41 -0.32 19.51
CA LEU A 99 28.32 -1.29 18.40
C LEU A 99 26.94 -1.26 17.70
N GLU A 100 25.87 -0.85 18.39
CA GLU A 100 24.51 -0.77 17.85
C GLU A 100 24.22 0.54 17.09
N TYR A 101 25.10 1.54 17.16
CA TYR A 101 24.85 2.85 16.55
C TYR A 101 24.60 2.77 15.04
N ARG A 102 25.32 1.89 14.34
CA ARG A 102 25.14 1.70 12.89
C ARG A 102 23.74 1.18 12.56
N ARG A 103 23.23 0.26 13.36
CA ARG A 103 21.89 -0.31 13.19
C ARG A 103 20.82 0.76 13.39
N TYR A 104 20.94 1.54 14.46
CA TYR A 104 20.09 2.72 14.70
C TYR A 104 20.15 3.72 13.54
N ALA A 105 21.34 4.15 13.12
CA ALA A 105 21.51 5.15 12.06
C ALA A 105 21.00 4.66 10.70
N SER A 106 21.10 3.36 10.43
CA SER A 106 20.52 2.75 9.22
C SER A 106 18.99 2.81 9.24
N GLU A 107 18.38 2.49 10.39
CA GLU A 107 16.92 2.55 10.53
C GLU A 107 16.39 3.99 10.58
N ALA A 108 17.11 4.92 11.22
CA ALA A 108 16.75 6.34 11.23
C ALA A 108 16.61 6.92 9.81
N LYS A 109 17.48 6.51 8.87
CA LYS A 109 17.39 6.92 7.46
C LYS A 109 16.17 6.36 6.72
N ARG A 110 15.54 5.30 7.25
CA ARG A 110 14.32 4.69 6.71
C ARG A 110 13.05 5.24 7.34
N GLN A 111 13.16 5.86 8.52
CA GLN A 111 12.04 6.38 9.29
C GLN A 111 11.94 7.91 9.14
N PRO A 112 11.00 8.46 8.34
CA PRO A 112 10.95 9.90 8.06
C PRO A 112 10.70 10.78 9.28
N THR A 113 10.15 10.22 10.36
CA THR A 113 9.87 10.91 11.62
C THR A 113 11.04 10.89 12.60
N TRP A 114 12.12 10.17 12.28
CA TRP A 114 13.32 10.11 13.11
C TRP A 114 14.36 11.15 12.64
N PRO A 115 15.35 11.50 13.48
CA PRO A 115 16.43 12.40 13.09
C PRO A 115 17.17 11.94 11.83
N GLN A 116 17.38 12.85 10.89
CA GLN A 116 18.04 12.55 9.61
C GLN A 116 19.50 13.03 9.57
N ASP A 117 19.82 14.07 10.33
CA ASP A 117 21.17 14.60 10.50
C ASP A 117 22.00 13.71 11.46
N GLU A 118 23.30 13.57 11.21
CA GLU A 118 24.18 12.68 11.99
C GLU A 118 24.36 13.13 13.45
N VAL A 119 24.40 14.43 13.72
CA VAL A 119 24.52 14.99 15.08
C VAL A 119 23.23 14.76 15.86
N GLU A 120 22.09 14.98 15.22
CA GLU A 120 20.79 14.70 15.84
C GLU A 120 20.56 13.20 16.05
N GLN A 121 20.96 12.35 15.09
CA GLN A 121 20.95 10.90 15.23
C GLN A 121 21.78 10.46 16.42
N ARG A 122 23.00 11.00 16.56
CA ARG A 122 23.86 10.69 17.70
C ARG A 122 23.21 11.05 19.03
N ARG A 123 22.64 12.26 19.15
CA ARG A 123 21.96 12.70 20.38
C ARG A 123 20.75 11.82 20.72
N ALA A 124 19.96 11.47 19.72
CA ALA A 124 18.79 10.61 19.91
C ALA A 124 19.19 9.16 20.27
N PHE A 125 20.27 8.64 19.69
CA PHE A 125 20.85 7.35 20.04
C PHE A 125 21.32 7.31 21.51
N ASP A 126 22.04 8.34 21.95
CA ASP A 126 22.54 8.43 23.32
C ASP A 126 21.41 8.53 24.37
N ALA A 127 20.22 8.98 23.94
CA ALA A 127 19.02 9.14 24.77
C ALA A 127 18.07 7.92 24.75
N LEU A 128 18.41 6.84 24.03
CA LEU A 128 17.56 5.66 23.93
C LEU A 128 17.36 4.98 25.29
N ALA A 129 16.10 4.69 25.60
CA ALA A 129 15.71 3.96 26.80
C ALA A 129 15.61 2.45 26.53
N ILE A 130 15.62 1.66 27.62
CA ILE A 130 15.23 0.24 27.54
C ILE A 130 13.74 0.18 27.25
N LEU A 131 13.37 -0.56 26.20
CA LEU A 131 11.98 -0.77 25.81
C LEU A 131 11.36 -1.88 26.63
N PRO A 132 10.12 -1.72 27.10
CA PRO A 132 9.35 -2.84 27.60
C PRO A 132 9.10 -3.87 26.49
N PRO A 133 8.67 -5.09 26.83
CA PRO A 133 8.16 -6.04 25.84
C PRO A 133 7.06 -5.42 24.96
N GLN A 134 6.97 -5.86 23.71
CA GLN A 134 5.91 -5.42 22.80
C GLN A 134 4.54 -5.73 23.43
N GLN A 135 3.70 -4.71 23.53
CA GLN A 135 2.32 -4.87 23.96
C GLN A 135 1.42 -4.87 22.72
N GLU A 136 0.43 -5.76 22.70
CA GLU A 136 -0.64 -5.69 21.71
C GLU A 136 -1.69 -4.71 22.23
N GLU A 137 -1.90 -3.63 21.49
CA GLU A 137 -2.94 -2.64 21.81
C GLU A 137 -4.22 -2.95 21.02
N ASP A 138 -5.37 -2.93 21.71
CA ASP A 138 -6.67 -3.04 21.05
C ASP A 138 -6.94 -1.77 20.23
N CYS A 139 -7.26 -1.95 18.95
CA CYS A 139 -7.63 -0.80 18.14
C CYS A 139 -9.05 -0.32 18.43
N ARG A 140 -9.16 0.85 19.06
CA ARG A 140 -10.43 1.49 19.40
C ARG A 140 -10.75 2.60 18.42
N LEU A 141 -11.92 2.49 17.80
CA LEU A 141 -12.48 3.55 16.97
C LEU A 141 -12.93 4.72 17.82
N THR A 142 -12.74 5.95 17.33
CA THR A 142 -13.28 7.16 17.98
C THR A 142 -14.80 7.25 17.76
N ASP A 143 -15.47 8.13 18.51
CA ASP A 143 -16.90 8.40 18.29
C ASP A 143 -17.19 8.90 16.87
N GLN A 144 -16.28 9.71 16.29
CA GLN A 144 -16.41 10.16 14.91
C GLN A 144 -16.24 8.98 13.95
N ASP A 145 -15.24 8.11 14.14
CA ASP A 145 -15.08 6.90 13.31
C ASP A 145 -16.35 6.05 13.35
N CYS A 146 -16.97 5.88 14.52
CA CYS A 146 -18.19 5.10 14.66
C CYS A 146 -19.36 5.70 13.87
N LEU A 147 -19.50 7.03 13.82
CA LEU A 147 -20.50 7.71 12.98
C LEU A 147 -20.20 7.52 11.49
N GLU A 148 -18.94 7.65 11.07
CA GLU A 148 -18.53 7.45 9.69
C GLU A 148 -18.72 5.99 9.25
N VAL A 149 -18.51 5.04 10.15
CA VAL A 149 -18.82 3.63 9.94
C VAL A 149 -20.31 3.42 9.65
N GLN A 150 -21.21 4.10 10.38
CA GLN A 150 -22.65 4.02 10.11
C GLN A 150 -22.99 4.51 8.70
N ARG A 151 -22.35 5.59 8.24
CA ARG A 151 -22.50 6.07 6.86
C ARG A 151 -22.02 5.04 5.85
N ALA A 152 -20.80 4.53 5.99
CA ALA A 152 -20.24 3.56 5.07
C ALA A 152 -21.08 2.28 5.01
N ALA A 153 -21.60 1.81 6.15
CA ALA A 153 -22.51 0.68 6.21
C ALA A 153 -23.85 0.95 5.50
N TRP A 154 -24.42 2.15 5.66
CA TRP A 154 -25.64 2.54 4.94
C TRP A 154 -25.43 2.57 3.41
N GLU A 155 -24.34 3.19 2.96
CA GLU A 155 -23.99 3.24 1.53
C GLU A 155 -23.76 1.83 0.96
N ALA A 156 -23.05 0.96 1.68
CA ALA A 156 -22.86 -0.44 1.31
C ALA A 156 -24.18 -1.21 1.28
N ARG A 157 -25.11 -0.93 2.21
CA ARG A 157 -26.44 -1.54 2.20
C ARG A 157 -27.23 -1.18 0.95
N GLY A 158 -27.16 0.07 0.50
CA GLY A 158 -27.79 0.48 -0.77
C GLY A 158 -27.30 -0.34 -1.97
N LEU A 159 -25.99 -0.66 -2.00
CA LEU A 159 -25.44 -1.56 -3.03
C LEU A 159 -25.97 -2.98 -2.87
N LEU A 160 -26.02 -3.51 -1.64
CA LEU A 160 -26.54 -4.85 -1.37
C LEU A 160 -27.99 -4.99 -1.83
N ASP A 161 -28.84 -3.99 -1.58
CA ASP A 161 -30.23 -4.01 -1.98
C ASP A 161 -30.38 -3.95 -3.50
N PHE A 162 -29.55 -3.14 -4.18
CA PHE A 162 -29.45 -3.17 -5.65
C PHE A 162 -29.02 -4.54 -6.17
N LEU A 163 -27.97 -5.14 -5.61
CA LEU A 163 -27.46 -6.44 -6.03
C LEU A 163 -28.51 -7.55 -5.88
N ARG A 164 -29.23 -7.57 -4.76
CA ARG A 164 -30.33 -8.52 -4.51
C ARG A 164 -31.46 -8.34 -5.50
N HIS A 165 -31.88 -7.10 -5.73
CA HIS A 165 -32.87 -6.81 -6.75
C HIS A 165 -32.39 -7.28 -8.13
N PHE A 166 -31.14 -7.00 -8.50
CA PHE A 166 -30.57 -7.40 -9.78
C PHE A 166 -30.54 -8.93 -9.94
N ARG A 167 -30.05 -9.66 -8.93
CA ARG A 167 -30.00 -11.13 -8.88
C ARG A 167 -31.38 -11.78 -9.01
N ALA A 168 -32.43 -11.17 -8.46
CA ALA A 168 -33.80 -11.68 -8.58
C ALA A 168 -34.35 -11.65 -10.01
N HIS A 169 -33.72 -10.88 -10.91
CA HIS A 169 -34.18 -10.64 -12.28
C HIS A 169 -33.21 -11.16 -13.36
N THR A 170 -32.21 -11.95 -12.99
CA THR A 170 -31.29 -12.59 -13.94
C THR A 170 -30.89 -13.97 -13.48
N GLN A 171 -30.74 -14.91 -14.41
CA GLN A 171 -30.16 -16.23 -14.09
C GLN A 171 -28.65 -16.25 -14.25
N ARG A 172 -28.09 -15.29 -14.98
CA ARG A 172 -26.66 -15.16 -15.24
C ARG A 172 -25.87 -15.00 -13.93
N PRO A 173 -24.69 -15.60 -13.78
CA PRO A 173 -23.87 -15.38 -12.59
C PRO A 173 -23.49 -13.90 -12.45
N ILE A 174 -23.31 -13.43 -11.22
CA ILE A 174 -22.91 -12.05 -10.93
C ILE A 174 -21.58 -12.09 -10.18
N VAL A 175 -20.61 -11.34 -10.68
CA VAL A 175 -19.30 -11.15 -10.06
C VAL A 175 -19.21 -9.72 -9.55
N VAL A 176 -19.06 -9.55 -8.25
CA VAL A 176 -18.83 -8.25 -7.60
C VAL A 176 -17.32 -8.07 -7.42
N VAL A 177 -16.78 -6.98 -7.97
CA VAL A 177 -15.36 -6.65 -7.95
C VAL A 177 -15.16 -5.38 -7.16
N GLY A 178 -14.58 -5.48 -5.96
CA GLY A 178 -14.14 -4.31 -5.19
C GLY A 178 -12.77 -3.83 -5.67
N ASN A 179 -12.66 -2.57 -6.10
CA ASN A 179 -11.35 -1.98 -6.39
C ASN A 179 -10.58 -1.76 -5.08
N GLU A 180 -9.28 -2.07 -5.09
CA GLU A 180 -8.41 -1.96 -3.91
C GLU A 180 -8.48 -0.56 -3.28
N ARG A 181 -8.50 -0.51 -1.94
CA ARG A 181 -8.89 0.62 -1.08
C ARG A 181 -10.39 0.71 -0.86
N TYR A 182 -11.06 1.81 -1.21
CA TYR A 182 -12.39 2.09 -0.68
C TYR A 182 -13.43 1.05 -1.11
N GLY A 183 -13.52 0.76 -2.41
CA GLY A 183 -14.47 -0.23 -2.95
C GLY A 183 -14.33 -1.61 -2.31
N ARG A 184 -13.09 -2.10 -2.14
CA ARG A 184 -12.81 -3.34 -1.44
C ARG A 184 -13.08 -3.24 0.07
N LEU A 185 -12.34 -2.38 0.77
CA LEU A 185 -12.21 -2.39 2.23
C LEU A 185 -13.47 -1.92 2.94
N PHE A 186 -14.22 -0.97 2.36
CA PHE A 186 -15.34 -0.30 3.03
C PHE A 186 -16.67 -0.47 2.31
N VAL A 187 -16.73 -1.37 1.31
CA VAL A 187 -17.98 -1.74 0.65
C VAL A 187 -18.05 -3.25 0.47
N VAL A 188 -17.21 -3.84 -0.40
CA VAL A 188 -17.38 -5.23 -0.82
C VAL A 188 -16.97 -6.24 0.27
N GLU A 189 -15.83 -6.07 0.93
CA GLU A 189 -15.40 -6.97 2.02
C GLU A 189 -16.43 -7.02 3.18
N PRO A 190 -16.93 -5.87 3.70
CA PRO A 190 -18.01 -5.89 4.70
C PRO A 190 -19.30 -6.59 4.25
N LEU A 191 -19.55 -6.65 2.94
CA LEU A 191 -20.74 -7.28 2.37
C LEU A 191 -20.56 -8.77 2.07
N GLU A 192 -19.34 -9.33 2.07
CA GLU A 192 -19.09 -10.73 1.72
C GLU A 192 -20.03 -11.74 2.40
N PRO A 193 -20.29 -11.66 3.73
CA PRO A 193 -21.21 -12.59 4.39
C PRO A 193 -22.64 -12.52 3.86
N HIS A 194 -23.05 -11.39 3.28
CA HIS A 194 -24.37 -11.15 2.72
C HIS A 194 -24.45 -11.46 1.22
N LEU A 195 -23.31 -11.62 0.54
CA LEU A 195 -23.19 -11.97 -0.87
C LEU A 195 -22.93 -13.46 -1.10
N ALA A 196 -22.50 -14.18 -0.04
CA ALA A 196 -22.20 -15.61 -0.11
C ALA A 196 -23.39 -16.43 -0.64
N GLY A 197 -23.10 -17.32 -1.60
CA GLY A 197 -24.07 -18.24 -2.22
C GLY A 197 -24.63 -17.74 -3.55
N ASP A 198 -24.96 -16.45 -3.65
CA ASP A 198 -25.63 -15.88 -4.83
C ASP A 198 -24.70 -15.08 -5.75
N PHE A 199 -23.53 -14.67 -5.24
CA PHE A 199 -22.57 -13.83 -5.93
C PHE A 199 -21.15 -14.39 -5.80
N ALA A 200 -20.33 -14.18 -6.83
CA ALA A 200 -18.89 -14.35 -6.72
C ALA A 200 -18.25 -13.00 -6.35
N VAL A 201 -17.34 -13.00 -5.38
CA VAL A 201 -16.63 -11.78 -4.96
C VAL A 201 -15.17 -11.86 -5.41
N ARG A 202 -14.64 -10.75 -5.94
CA ARG A 202 -13.23 -10.60 -6.31
C ARG A 202 -12.70 -9.22 -5.93
N TYR A 203 -11.38 -9.14 -5.83
CA TYR A 203 -10.65 -7.92 -5.58
C TYR A 203 -9.64 -7.68 -6.69
N GLU A 204 -9.62 -6.46 -7.21
CA GLU A 204 -8.65 -6.04 -8.21
C GLU A 204 -8.02 -4.71 -7.79
N ARG A 205 -6.77 -4.51 -8.19
CA ARG A 205 -6.03 -3.28 -7.92
C ARG A 205 -5.91 -2.46 -9.19
N THR A 206 -6.63 -1.35 -9.27
CA THR A 206 -6.42 -0.36 -10.33
C THR A 206 -6.28 1.04 -9.74
N PRO A 207 -5.03 1.49 -9.50
CA PRO A 207 -4.77 2.71 -8.75
C PRO A 207 -5.03 3.97 -9.59
N SER A 208 -5.96 4.81 -9.14
CA SER A 208 -6.35 6.04 -9.85
C SER A 208 -5.22 7.06 -10.07
N HIS A 209 -4.14 7.03 -9.27
CA HIS A 209 -3.01 7.96 -9.42
C HIS A 209 -2.04 7.57 -10.55
N LEU A 210 -2.07 6.32 -11.01
CA LEU A 210 -1.31 5.85 -12.18
C LEU A 210 -2.17 5.85 -13.46
N SER A 211 -3.48 6.07 -13.33
CA SER A 211 -4.44 6.04 -14.43
C SER A 211 -4.34 7.25 -15.36
N MET A 212 -4.11 6.99 -16.65
CA MET A 212 -4.20 7.96 -17.74
C MET A 212 -5.35 7.61 -18.69
N ARG A 213 -5.80 8.58 -19.49
CA ARG A 213 -7.00 8.46 -20.34
C ARG A 213 -7.09 7.18 -21.17
N LEU A 214 -5.96 6.70 -21.72
CA LEU A 214 -5.89 5.51 -22.57
C LEU A 214 -5.26 4.29 -21.88
N THR A 215 -5.10 4.32 -20.56
CA THR A 215 -4.49 3.22 -19.81
C THR A 215 -5.35 1.97 -19.93
N VAL A 216 -4.71 0.84 -20.25
CA VAL A 216 -5.32 -0.49 -20.27
C VAL A 216 -4.57 -1.38 -19.27
N PRO A 217 -5.18 -1.73 -18.13
CA PRO A 217 -4.50 -2.44 -17.07
C PRO A 217 -3.98 -3.83 -17.51
N HIS A 218 -2.70 -4.10 -17.26
CA HIS A 218 -2.03 -5.36 -17.56
C HIS A 218 -0.87 -5.62 -16.60
N TYR A 219 -0.36 -6.85 -16.54
CA TYR A 219 0.83 -7.12 -15.72
C TYR A 219 2.09 -6.58 -16.43
N THR A 220 2.95 -5.90 -15.69
CA THR A 220 4.29 -5.52 -16.16
C THR A 220 5.34 -6.35 -15.44
N GLU A 221 6.54 -6.51 -16.02
CA GLU A 221 7.63 -7.31 -15.43
C GLU A 221 8.19 -6.74 -14.12
N ARG A 222 7.92 -5.46 -13.81
CA ARG A 222 8.54 -4.77 -12.66
C ARG A 222 7.60 -4.46 -11.50
N PHE A 223 6.27 -4.45 -11.66
CA PHE A 223 5.34 -4.17 -10.55
C PHE A 223 3.96 -4.81 -10.77
N GLN A 224 3.32 -5.10 -9.62
CA GLN A 224 1.94 -5.54 -9.35
C GLN A 224 0.98 -5.75 -10.53
N ARG A 225 0.24 -6.86 -10.45
CA ARG A 225 -0.92 -7.18 -11.28
C ARG A 225 -1.92 -6.01 -11.28
N ASN A 226 -2.08 -5.37 -12.44
CA ASN A 226 -3.11 -4.35 -12.63
C ASN A 226 -4.32 -4.86 -13.44
N GLY A 227 -4.29 -6.09 -13.98
CA GLY A 227 -5.39 -6.68 -14.76
C GLY A 227 -5.88 -8.03 -14.22
N PHE A 228 -6.94 -8.56 -14.84
CA PHE A 228 -7.57 -9.81 -14.42
C PHE A 228 -6.66 -11.04 -14.59
N ALA A 229 -6.88 -12.06 -13.76
CA ALA A 229 -6.16 -13.33 -13.82
C ALA A 229 -6.59 -14.18 -15.02
N PRO A 230 -5.71 -15.03 -15.58
CA PRO A 230 -6.08 -15.99 -16.63
C PRO A 230 -7.31 -16.83 -16.30
N GLU A 231 -7.43 -17.35 -15.08
CA GLU A 231 -8.59 -18.15 -14.67
C GLU A 231 -9.89 -17.34 -14.68
N PHE A 232 -9.82 -16.06 -14.30
CA PHE A 232 -10.99 -15.19 -14.33
C PHE A 232 -11.35 -14.79 -15.76
N MET A 233 -10.37 -14.49 -16.61
CA MET A 233 -10.60 -14.19 -18.03
C MET A 233 -11.29 -15.35 -18.76
N ARG A 234 -10.87 -16.60 -18.50
CA ARG A 234 -11.55 -17.78 -19.04
C ARG A 234 -12.98 -17.89 -18.52
N HIS A 235 -13.20 -17.64 -17.23
CA HIS A 235 -14.55 -17.63 -16.65
C HIS A 235 -15.44 -16.57 -17.31
N LEU A 236 -14.93 -15.35 -17.51
CA LEU A 236 -15.63 -14.28 -18.24
C LEU A 236 -15.98 -14.71 -19.66
N SER A 237 -15.03 -15.31 -20.39
CA SER A 237 -15.25 -15.76 -21.77
C SER A 237 -16.31 -16.86 -21.90
N ALA A 238 -16.31 -17.82 -20.97
CA ALA A 238 -17.17 -18.99 -21.03
C ALA A 238 -18.59 -18.72 -20.49
N HIS A 239 -18.71 -17.97 -19.39
CA HIS A 239 -19.98 -17.81 -18.67
C HIS A 239 -20.63 -16.45 -18.88
N MET A 240 -19.86 -15.46 -19.34
CA MET A 240 -20.30 -14.09 -19.52
C MET A 240 -21.10 -13.57 -18.32
N PRO A 241 -20.60 -13.65 -17.07
CA PRO A 241 -21.35 -13.19 -15.89
C PRO A 241 -21.58 -11.68 -15.95
N HIS A 242 -22.60 -11.14 -15.28
CA HIS A 242 -22.59 -9.70 -15.00
C HIS A 242 -21.40 -9.38 -14.10
N VAL A 243 -20.74 -8.25 -14.34
CA VAL A 243 -19.61 -7.78 -13.54
C VAL A 243 -19.97 -6.45 -12.91
N VAL A 244 -19.95 -6.35 -11.59
CA VAL A 244 -20.21 -5.11 -10.86
C VAL A 244 -18.89 -4.57 -10.32
N LEU A 245 -18.39 -3.49 -10.92
CA LEU A 245 -17.15 -2.83 -10.51
C LEU A 245 -17.47 -1.77 -9.46
N VAL A 246 -17.05 -2.01 -8.22
CA VAL A 246 -17.42 -1.19 -7.04
C VAL A 246 -16.24 -0.35 -6.59
N ASP A 247 -16.43 0.96 -6.59
CA ASP A 247 -15.49 1.91 -6.00
C ASP A 247 -16.15 3.27 -5.72
N VAL A 248 -15.51 4.11 -4.91
CA VAL A 248 -16.01 5.44 -4.50
C VAL A 248 -15.03 6.53 -4.92
N CYS A 249 -15.54 7.74 -5.16
CA CYS A 249 -14.74 8.92 -5.50
C CYS A 249 -14.73 9.96 -4.38
N SER A 250 -13.77 10.89 -4.46
CA SER A 250 -13.86 12.13 -3.68
C SER A 250 -15.11 12.94 -4.06
N PRO A 251 -15.74 13.66 -3.10
CA PRO A 251 -16.98 14.41 -3.30
C PRO A 251 -16.85 15.61 -4.25
N ARG A 252 -15.63 16.05 -4.60
CA ARG A 252 -15.45 17.23 -5.45
C ARG A 252 -16.07 17.01 -6.84
N GLY A 253 -16.99 17.89 -7.24
CA GLY A 253 -17.64 17.88 -8.56
C GLY A 253 -18.88 17.00 -8.66
N THR A 254 -19.37 16.43 -7.57
CA THR A 254 -20.56 15.53 -7.58
C THR A 254 -21.89 16.26 -7.67
N GLU A 255 -21.89 17.60 -7.59
CA GLU A 255 -23.11 18.40 -7.77
C GLU A 255 -23.70 18.25 -9.18
N ARG A 256 -22.82 18.11 -10.19
CA ARG A 256 -23.20 17.99 -11.60
C ARG A 256 -23.14 16.56 -12.12
N TYR A 257 -22.27 15.72 -11.57
CA TYR A 257 -21.94 14.41 -12.13
C TYR A 257 -22.05 13.29 -11.10
N THR A 258 -22.48 12.11 -11.53
CA THR A 258 -22.16 10.89 -10.80
C THR A 258 -20.72 10.51 -11.14
N LYS A 259 -19.83 10.42 -10.15
CA LYS A 259 -18.41 10.16 -10.41
C LYS A 259 -18.11 8.66 -10.43
N VAL A 260 -17.14 8.28 -11.25
CA VAL A 260 -16.53 6.95 -11.26
C VAL A 260 -15.00 7.14 -11.24
N PRO A 261 -14.25 6.41 -10.41
CA PRO A 261 -12.80 6.60 -10.30
C PRO A 261 -12.07 6.34 -11.61
N ARG A 262 -10.90 7.00 -11.78
CA ARG A 262 -10.05 6.79 -12.98
C ARG A 262 -9.63 5.32 -13.11
N GLY A 263 -9.37 4.65 -12.00
CA GLY A 263 -9.05 3.21 -12.02
C GLY A 263 -10.16 2.36 -12.63
N ILE A 264 -11.43 2.67 -12.33
CA ILE A 264 -12.57 1.96 -12.92
C ILE A 264 -12.70 2.26 -14.43
N ARG A 265 -12.40 3.48 -14.89
CA ARG A 265 -12.31 3.79 -16.34
C ARG A 265 -11.25 2.93 -17.02
N ASP A 266 -10.11 2.71 -16.39
CA ASP A 266 -9.07 1.85 -16.98
C ASP A 266 -9.57 0.38 -17.10
N LEU A 267 -10.38 -0.10 -16.15
CA LEU A 267 -11.07 -1.40 -16.29
C LEU A 267 -12.10 -1.38 -17.43
N VAL A 268 -12.81 -0.27 -17.67
CA VAL A 268 -13.65 -0.12 -18.87
C VAL A 268 -12.81 -0.26 -20.15
N ASN A 269 -11.65 0.38 -20.21
CA ASN A 269 -10.72 0.22 -21.34
C ASN A 269 -10.27 -1.25 -21.52
N TRP A 270 -10.07 -1.98 -20.42
CA TRP A 270 -9.80 -3.43 -20.47
C TRP A 270 -10.98 -4.21 -21.07
N PHE A 271 -12.21 -3.91 -20.65
CA PHE A 271 -13.41 -4.52 -21.23
C PHE A 271 -13.61 -4.16 -22.70
N MET A 272 -13.11 -3.02 -23.18
CA MET A 272 -13.09 -2.71 -24.61
C MET A 272 -12.17 -3.64 -25.39
N VAL A 273 -11.02 -4.02 -24.83
CA VAL A 273 -10.15 -5.04 -25.43
C VAL A 273 -10.86 -6.40 -25.46
N PHE A 274 -11.50 -6.78 -24.35
CA PHE A 274 -12.28 -8.01 -24.25
C PHE A 274 -13.40 -8.07 -25.31
N ASN A 275 -14.21 -7.01 -25.40
CA ASN A 275 -15.29 -6.89 -26.38
C ASN A 275 -14.76 -6.93 -27.81
N HIS A 276 -13.65 -6.25 -28.10
CA HIS A 276 -13.01 -6.26 -29.41
C HIS A 276 -12.55 -7.67 -29.82
N LEU A 277 -11.99 -8.45 -28.88
CA LEU A 277 -11.63 -9.84 -29.14
C LEU A 277 -12.86 -10.71 -29.39
N ARG A 278 -13.91 -10.58 -28.58
CA ARG A 278 -15.15 -11.34 -28.73
C ARG A 278 -15.88 -11.05 -30.03
N ALA A 279 -15.90 -9.78 -30.45
CA ALA A 279 -16.46 -9.32 -31.71
C ALA A 279 -15.53 -9.55 -32.91
N GLN A 280 -14.39 -10.22 -32.74
CA GLN A 280 -13.40 -10.46 -33.80
C GLN A 280 -12.94 -9.17 -34.53
N GLY A 281 -12.91 -8.06 -33.80
CA GLY A 281 -12.56 -6.74 -34.31
C GLY A 281 -13.71 -5.96 -34.95
N ASP A 282 -14.92 -6.51 -35.02
CA ASP A 282 -16.10 -5.80 -35.52
C ASP A 282 -16.65 -4.83 -34.45
N ARG A 283 -16.24 -3.58 -34.59
CA ARG A 283 -16.62 -2.49 -33.68
C ARG A 283 -18.12 -2.23 -33.61
N SER A 284 -18.86 -2.50 -34.70
CA SER A 284 -20.30 -2.21 -34.76
C SER A 284 -21.10 -2.99 -33.70
N GLN A 285 -20.55 -4.10 -33.19
CA GLN A 285 -21.20 -4.95 -32.19
C GLN A 285 -21.10 -4.43 -30.75
N TYR A 286 -20.22 -3.47 -30.44
CA TYR A 286 -20.01 -3.04 -29.05
C TYR A 286 -19.80 -1.53 -28.85
N GLN A 287 -19.56 -0.74 -29.89
CA GLN A 287 -19.30 0.70 -29.71
C GLN A 287 -20.44 1.45 -29.01
N ASP A 288 -21.70 1.20 -29.41
CA ASP A 288 -22.87 1.89 -28.85
C ASP A 288 -23.17 1.39 -27.42
N GLN A 289 -22.60 0.25 -27.05
CA GLN A 289 -22.72 -0.37 -25.73
C GLN A 289 -21.52 -0.08 -24.81
N SER A 290 -20.46 0.55 -25.33
CA SER A 290 -19.19 0.75 -24.62
C SER A 290 -19.22 1.77 -23.49
N GLY A 291 -20.20 2.67 -23.49
CA GLY A 291 -20.21 3.83 -22.58
C GLY A 291 -19.11 4.85 -22.86
N LEU A 292 -18.23 4.63 -23.84
CA LEU A 292 -17.18 5.56 -24.26
C LEU A 292 -17.62 6.31 -25.53
N PRO A 293 -17.23 7.59 -25.70
CA PRO A 293 -17.42 8.28 -26.96
C PRO A 293 -16.69 7.57 -28.12
N HIS A 294 -17.31 7.52 -29.29
CA HIS A 294 -16.78 6.77 -30.44
C HIS A 294 -15.36 7.18 -30.85
N HIS A 295 -15.04 8.48 -30.74
CA HIS A 295 -13.70 8.98 -31.03
C HIS A 295 -12.65 8.47 -30.05
N LEU A 296 -13.02 8.29 -28.77
CA LEU A 296 -12.12 7.79 -27.74
C LEU A 296 -11.84 6.30 -27.94
N LEU A 297 -12.85 5.50 -28.28
CA LEU A 297 -12.65 4.09 -28.61
C LEU A 297 -11.73 3.92 -29.83
N ASN A 298 -11.91 4.74 -30.86
CA ASN A 298 -11.05 4.76 -32.05
C ASN A 298 -9.59 5.12 -31.70
N GLU A 299 -9.37 6.02 -30.75
CA GLU A 299 -8.05 6.36 -30.27
C GLU A 299 -7.44 5.23 -29.42
N LEU A 300 -8.23 4.67 -28.50
CA LEU A 300 -7.83 3.59 -27.61
C LEU A 300 -7.33 2.37 -28.40
N GLU A 301 -8.02 1.97 -29.47
CA GLU A 301 -7.64 0.83 -30.32
C GLU A 301 -6.27 1.01 -31.01
N LYS A 302 -5.82 2.26 -31.18
CA LYS A 302 -4.50 2.59 -31.76
C LYS A 302 -3.41 2.68 -30.70
N TRP A 303 -3.77 2.70 -29.43
CA TRP A 303 -2.84 2.83 -28.32
C TRP A 303 -2.06 1.53 -28.08
N TYR A 304 -0.79 1.65 -27.69
CA TYR A 304 0.09 0.49 -27.56
C TYR A 304 -0.40 -0.50 -26.49
N GLU A 305 -0.94 0.00 -25.36
CA GLU A 305 -1.42 -0.87 -24.28
C GLU A 305 -2.61 -1.72 -24.72
N PHE A 306 -3.51 -1.15 -25.53
CA PHE A 306 -4.63 -1.91 -26.11
C PHE A 306 -4.10 -3.09 -26.94
N VAL A 307 -3.11 -2.86 -27.80
CA VAL A 307 -2.49 -3.90 -28.63
C VAL A 307 -1.78 -4.96 -27.78
N VAL A 308 -1.05 -4.53 -26.73
CA VAL A 308 -0.36 -5.43 -25.79
C VAL A 308 -1.37 -6.32 -25.06
N VAL A 309 -2.41 -5.73 -24.47
CA VAL A 309 -3.44 -6.48 -23.74
C VAL A 309 -4.18 -7.42 -24.68
N ARG A 310 -4.56 -6.97 -25.88
CA ARG A 310 -5.24 -7.79 -26.89
C ARG A 310 -4.44 -9.06 -27.21
N ARG A 311 -3.14 -8.92 -27.48
CA ARG A 311 -2.26 -10.06 -27.77
C ARG A 311 -2.12 -10.99 -26.58
N ARG A 312 -2.04 -10.42 -25.38
CA ARG A 312 -1.84 -11.17 -24.14
C ARG A 312 -3.05 -11.99 -23.73
N ILE A 313 -4.25 -11.40 -23.79
CA ILE A 313 -5.46 -12.06 -23.31
C ILE A 313 -6.15 -12.90 -24.38
N GLY A 314 -5.83 -12.66 -25.67
CA GLY A 314 -6.38 -13.38 -26.81
C GLY A 314 -6.46 -14.91 -26.66
N PRO A 315 -5.43 -15.60 -26.14
CA PRO A 315 -5.48 -17.05 -25.92
C PRO A 315 -6.55 -17.54 -24.92
N TRP A 316 -7.18 -16.65 -24.17
CA TRP A 316 -8.20 -16.98 -23.16
C TRP A 316 -9.60 -16.47 -23.50
N ILE A 317 -9.74 -15.68 -24.57
CA ILE A 317 -11.01 -15.05 -24.96
C ILE A 317 -11.50 -15.64 -26.28
N GLU A 318 -12.66 -16.27 -26.25
CA GLU A 318 -13.32 -16.83 -27.42
C GLU A 318 -14.31 -15.84 -28.04
N PRO A 319 -14.53 -15.87 -29.37
CA PRO A 319 -15.57 -15.08 -30.03
C PRO A 319 -16.97 -15.29 -29.44
N GLY A 320 -17.81 -14.24 -29.44
CA GLY A 320 -19.19 -14.34 -28.95
C GLY A 320 -19.78 -13.01 -28.47
N PRO A 321 -20.82 -13.03 -27.62
CA PRO A 321 -21.48 -11.81 -27.14
C PRO A 321 -20.54 -10.87 -26.39
N THR A 322 -20.76 -9.57 -26.47
CA THR A 322 -19.96 -8.53 -25.82
C THR A 322 -20.66 -8.00 -24.56
N TYR A 323 -19.92 -7.30 -23.70
CA TYR A 323 -20.48 -6.61 -22.53
C TYR A 323 -20.99 -5.22 -22.88
N ALA A 324 -22.18 -4.89 -22.37
CA ALA A 324 -22.63 -3.50 -22.26
C ALA A 324 -22.07 -2.85 -20.99
N ILE A 325 -21.64 -1.59 -21.07
CA ILE A 325 -21.19 -0.81 -19.93
C ILE A 325 -22.35 0.03 -19.40
N SER A 326 -22.70 -0.16 -18.14
CA SER A 326 -23.81 0.50 -17.46
C SER A 326 -23.37 1.08 -16.11
N HIS A 327 -24.25 1.85 -15.47
CA HIS A 327 -23.93 2.67 -14.31
C HIS A 327 -24.97 2.47 -13.21
N TRP A 328 -24.49 2.45 -11.98
CA TRP A 328 -25.35 2.46 -10.80
C TRP A 328 -24.76 3.35 -9.71
N ALA A 329 -25.63 4.12 -9.08
CA ALA A 329 -25.37 4.91 -7.89
C ALA A 329 -26.71 5.17 -7.18
N PRO A 330 -26.74 5.43 -5.86
CA PRO A 330 -27.97 5.85 -5.18
C PRO A 330 -28.53 7.15 -5.78
N GLU A 331 -27.64 8.03 -6.29
CA GLU A 331 -27.99 9.21 -7.05
C GLU A 331 -27.31 9.22 -8.43
N LEU A 332 -27.99 8.65 -9.42
CA LEU A 332 -27.50 8.63 -10.80
C LEU A 332 -27.95 9.89 -11.57
N LYS A 333 -27.04 10.86 -11.71
CA LYS A 333 -27.20 12.10 -12.48
C LYS A 333 -27.18 11.82 -13.99
N GLU A 334 -27.62 12.78 -14.80
CA GLU A 334 -27.69 12.66 -16.27
C GLU A 334 -26.33 12.38 -16.93
N GLU A 335 -25.24 12.84 -16.32
CA GLU A 335 -23.88 12.62 -16.79
C GLU A 335 -23.06 11.88 -15.73
N VAL A 336 -22.24 10.93 -16.19
CA VAL A 336 -21.26 10.21 -15.39
C VAL A 336 -19.86 10.72 -15.73
N LEU A 337 -19.09 11.11 -14.71
CA LEU A 337 -17.71 11.53 -14.86
C LEU A 337 -16.78 10.35 -14.54
N MET A 338 -16.28 9.69 -15.58
CA MET A 338 -15.29 8.62 -15.51
C MET A 338 -13.89 9.22 -15.56
N GLY A 339 -13.35 9.59 -14.39
CA GLY A 339 -12.08 10.31 -14.30
C GLY A 339 -12.19 11.75 -14.79
N ASP A 340 -11.71 12.00 -16.00
CA ASP A 340 -11.75 13.28 -16.73
C ASP A 340 -12.75 13.28 -17.89
N LEU A 341 -13.44 12.16 -18.11
CA LEU A 341 -14.37 11.97 -19.22
C LEU A 341 -15.83 12.00 -18.73
N ALA A 342 -16.59 12.99 -19.18
CA ALA A 342 -18.03 13.02 -18.97
C ALA A 342 -18.74 12.24 -20.08
N VAL A 343 -19.65 11.33 -19.70
CA VAL A 343 -20.46 10.54 -20.63
C VAL A 343 -21.93 10.57 -20.20
N PRO A 344 -22.89 10.41 -21.12
CA PRO A 344 -24.30 10.25 -20.76
C PRO A 344 -24.49 9.05 -19.84
N ARG A 345 -25.40 9.18 -18.85
CA ARG A 345 -25.75 8.06 -18.00
C ARG A 345 -26.35 6.93 -18.81
N ARG A 346 -26.03 5.71 -18.39
CA ARG A 346 -26.67 4.49 -18.85
C ARG A 346 -27.01 3.64 -17.63
N PRO A 347 -28.24 3.72 -17.09
CA PRO A 347 -28.62 2.97 -15.90
C PRO A 347 -28.43 1.46 -16.12
N ALA A 348 -27.98 0.74 -15.09
CA ALA A 348 -28.01 -0.72 -15.09
C ALA A 348 -29.46 -1.21 -15.14
N VAL A 349 -29.77 -2.10 -16.08
CA VAL A 349 -31.10 -2.69 -16.25
C VAL A 349 -30.99 -4.18 -15.98
N PRO A 350 -31.73 -4.75 -15.02
CA PRO A 350 -31.72 -6.19 -14.80
C PRO A 350 -32.22 -6.95 -16.04
N GLY A 351 -31.55 -8.06 -16.35
CA GLY A 351 -31.88 -8.90 -17.51
C GLY A 351 -30.72 -9.84 -17.85
N ASP A 352 -30.87 -10.60 -18.95
CA ASP A 352 -29.89 -11.62 -19.33
C ASP A 352 -28.77 -11.08 -20.24
N GLU A 353 -28.85 -9.82 -20.68
CA GLU A 353 -27.78 -9.17 -21.43
C GLU A 353 -26.55 -8.95 -20.53
N PRO A 354 -25.36 -9.47 -20.90
CA PRO A 354 -24.17 -9.36 -20.07
C PRO A 354 -23.74 -7.89 -19.92
N GLN A 355 -23.56 -7.47 -18.68
CA GLN A 355 -23.24 -6.07 -18.34
C GLN A 355 -22.02 -5.96 -17.44
N VAL A 356 -21.24 -4.91 -17.65
CA VAL A 356 -20.26 -4.38 -16.70
C VAL A 356 -20.87 -3.12 -16.08
N ILE A 357 -21.24 -3.22 -14.82
CA ILE A 357 -21.90 -2.15 -14.06
C ILE A 357 -20.85 -1.40 -13.27
N LEU A 358 -20.70 -0.10 -13.55
CA LEU A 358 -19.85 0.80 -12.78
C LEU A 358 -20.67 1.31 -11.58
N ALA A 359 -20.37 0.79 -10.40
CA ALA A 359 -21.13 1.02 -9.18
C ALA A 359 -20.39 1.96 -8.23
N ASN A 360 -20.99 3.11 -7.94
CA ASN A 360 -20.55 4.03 -6.91
C ASN A 360 -21.61 4.12 -5.81
N PRO A 361 -21.43 3.40 -4.68
CA PRO A 361 -22.43 3.32 -3.62
C PRO A 361 -22.54 4.59 -2.76
N ALA A 362 -21.60 5.53 -2.88
CA ALA A 362 -21.60 6.69 -2.02
C ALA A 362 -22.75 7.65 -2.31
N LEU A 363 -23.31 8.19 -1.24
CA LEU A 363 -24.28 9.27 -1.29
C LEU A 363 -23.53 10.55 -0.96
N TYR A 364 -23.37 11.50 -1.88
CA TYR A 364 -22.46 12.63 -1.65
C TYR A 364 -23.08 13.82 -0.89
N ARG A 365 -24.41 13.93 -0.90
CA ARG A 365 -25.08 14.95 -0.09
C ARG A 365 -24.99 14.62 1.40
N THR A 366 -24.88 15.66 2.21
CA THR A 366 -24.88 15.62 3.68
C THR A 366 -26.08 16.37 4.26
N GLU A 367 -26.94 16.93 3.41
CA GLU A 367 -28.10 17.72 3.79
C GLU A 367 -29.35 17.20 3.07
N GLY A 368 -30.52 17.40 3.69
CA GLY A 368 -31.79 16.90 3.19
C GLY A 368 -32.67 16.34 4.31
N ALA A 369 -33.98 16.58 4.23
CA ALA A 369 -34.96 16.05 5.18
C ALA A 369 -35.17 14.53 5.02
N ASP A 370 -34.81 13.98 3.85
CA ASP A 370 -34.90 12.57 3.50
C ASP A 370 -33.65 11.76 3.88
N LEU A 371 -32.60 12.41 4.40
CA LEU A 371 -31.41 11.73 4.92
C LEU A 371 -31.56 11.44 6.42
N PRO A 372 -31.09 10.27 6.90
CA PRO A 372 -30.92 10.02 8.32
C PRO A 372 -30.10 11.11 9.01
N GLU A 373 -30.46 11.46 10.25
CA GLU A 373 -29.82 12.57 10.97
C GLU A 373 -28.30 12.40 11.10
N PHE A 374 -27.83 11.17 11.35
CA PHE A 374 -26.39 10.88 11.48
C PHE A 374 -25.61 11.24 10.21
N MET A 375 -26.23 11.16 9.02
CA MET A 375 -25.55 11.49 7.76
C MET A 375 -25.14 12.97 7.67
N ARG A 376 -25.82 13.85 8.41
CA ARG A 376 -25.51 15.28 8.46
C ARG A 376 -24.23 15.59 9.23
N ARG A 377 -23.72 14.62 9.99
CA ARG A 377 -22.52 14.72 10.83
C ARG A 377 -21.35 13.89 10.30
N THR A 378 -21.47 13.36 9.08
CA THR A 378 -20.51 12.45 8.47
C THR A 378 -20.02 13.00 7.13
N GLN A 379 -18.93 12.45 6.61
CA GLN A 379 -18.34 12.86 5.34
C GLN A 379 -18.34 11.68 4.36
N PRO A 380 -18.83 11.86 3.13
CA PRO A 380 -18.65 10.83 2.11
C PRO A 380 -17.15 10.62 1.87
N TYR A 381 -16.76 9.39 1.53
CA TYR A 381 -15.36 9.05 1.21
C TYR A 381 -14.37 9.20 2.39
N TYR A 382 -14.88 9.23 3.64
CA TYR A 382 -14.08 9.48 4.84
C TYR A 382 -12.88 8.53 5.02
N PHE A 383 -13.07 7.23 4.73
CA PHE A 383 -12.09 6.17 4.96
C PHE A 383 -11.13 5.91 3.79
N ASN A 384 -11.13 6.69 2.72
CA ASN A 384 -10.33 6.35 1.52
C ASN A 384 -8.83 6.21 1.74
N ASP A 385 -8.29 6.99 2.68
CA ASP A 385 -6.88 6.97 3.06
C ASP A 385 -6.79 6.65 4.56
N PRO A 386 -6.99 5.39 4.99
CA PRO A 386 -6.97 5.03 6.42
C PRO A 386 -5.62 5.36 7.07
N GLU A 387 -4.52 5.34 6.30
CA GLU A 387 -3.17 5.73 6.74
C GLU A 387 -3.03 7.22 7.12
N LYS A 388 -3.99 8.06 6.74
CA LYS A 388 -4.06 9.47 7.17
C LYS A 388 -4.84 9.63 8.48
N ARG A 389 -5.61 8.62 8.88
CA ARG A 389 -6.43 8.62 10.10
C ARG A 389 -5.66 8.03 11.27
N ILE A 390 -4.94 6.95 11.00
CA ILE A 390 -4.11 6.28 11.98
C ILE A 390 -2.74 6.02 11.39
N ARG A 391 -1.72 6.16 12.22
CA ARG A 391 -0.36 5.79 11.89
C ARG A 391 0.30 5.30 13.16
N GLU A 392 0.78 4.07 13.11
CA GLU A 392 1.57 3.50 14.18
C GLU A 392 2.86 4.30 14.40
N GLU A 393 3.26 4.43 15.65
CA GLU A 393 4.54 5.02 16.03
C GLU A 393 5.58 3.91 16.15
N ILE A 394 6.69 4.03 15.42
CA ILE A 394 7.86 3.16 15.59
C ILE A 394 8.76 3.81 16.64
N VAL A 395 8.81 3.20 17.82
CA VAL A 395 9.56 3.70 18.99
C VAL A 395 10.94 3.00 19.05
N PRO A 396 12.05 3.74 18.93
CA PRO A 396 13.39 3.19 19.07
C PRO A 396 13.79 3.04 20.54
N GLY A 397 14.67 2.08 20.82
CA GLY A 397 15.28 1.91 22.13
C GLY A 397 16.15 0.66 22.21
N PHE A 398 16.47 0.22 23.43
CA PHE A 398 17.24 -0.99 23.66
C PHE A 398 16.38 -2.14 24.16
N GLY A 399 16.73 -3.36 23.78
CA GLY A 399 16.17 -4.59 24.32
C GLY A 399 17.24 -5.67 24.46
N PRO A 400 16.85 -6.92 24.76
CA PRO A 400 17.79 -8.03 24.95
C PRO A 400 18.75 -8.24 23.77
N HIS A 401 18.37 -7.85 22.55
CA HIS A 401 19.16 -8.01 21.33
C HIS A 401 19.74 -6.68 20.82
N GLY A 402 20.03 -5.73 21.70
CA GLY A 402 20.68 -4.47 21.35
C GLY A 402 19.68 -3.40 20.93
N PHE A 403 19.97 -2.69 19.85
CA PHE A 403 19.02 -1.72 19.31
C PHE A 403 17.79 -2.45 18.76
N GLU A 404 16.63 -2.06 19.26
CA GLU A 404 15.34 -2.64 18.92
C GLU A 404 14.31 -1.55 18.65
N THR A 405 13.16 -1.95 18.10
CA THR A 405 12.01 -1.07 17.93
C THR A 405 10.76 -1.72 18.54
N ARG A 406 9.80 -0.88 18.92
CA ARG A 406 8.44 -1.29 19.26
C ARG A 406 7.45 -0.52 18.39
N VAL A 407 6.31 -1.14 18.15
CA VAL A 407 5.17 -0.48 17.53
C VAL A 407 4.25 0.00 18.64
N ARG A 408 3.87 1.28 18.64
CA ARG A 408 2.88 1.85 19.56
C ARG A 408 1.66 2.33 18.76
N GLY A 409 0.47 2.12 19.31
CA GLY A 409 -0.79 2.41 18.64
C GLY A 409 -1.18 1.33 17.61
N CYS A 410 -2.31 1.53 16.95
CA CYS A 410 -2.77 0.58 15.94
C CYS A 410 -2.01 0.73 14.64
N THR A 411 -1.78 -0.40 13.97
CA THR A 411 -1.48 -0.40 12.55
C THR A 411 -2.71 0.00 11.73
N THR A 412 -2.47 0.46 10.50
CA THR A 412 -3.55 0.74 9.54
C THR A 412 -4.45 -0.49 9.32
N ASP A 413 -3.88 -1.70 9.26
CA ASP A 413 -4.63 -2.94 9.06
C ASP A 413 -5.54 -3.27 10.25
N GLN A 414 -5.06 -3.06 11.49
CA GLN A 414 -5.88 -3.23 12.69
C GLN A 414 -7.05 -2.25 12.73
N TYR A 415 -6.83 -1.00 12.32
CA TYR A 415 -7.89 0.01 12.22
C TYR A 415 -8.92 -0.34 11.16
N VAL A 416 -8.48 -0.75 9.95
CA VAL A 416 -9.38 -1.21 8.89
C VAL A 416 -10.21 -2.41 9.37
N ALA A 417 -9.59 -3.39 10.03
CA ALA A 417 -10.30 -4.54 10.57
C ALA A 417 -11.33 -4.15 11.64
N ALA A 418 -11.03 -3.16 12.50
CA ALA A 418 -11.97 -2.64 13.49
C ALA A 418 -13.16 -1.92 12.82
N VAL A 419 -12.90 -1.11 11.79
CA VAL A 419 -13.93 -0.46 10.96
C VAL A 419 -14.84 -1.51 10.31
N GLN A 420 -14.27 -2.51 9.63
CA GLN A 420 -15.01 -3.56 8.94
C GLN A 420 -15.86 -4.40 9.89
N ARG A 421 -15.33 -4.75 11.08
CA ARG A 421 -16.09 -5.46 12.11
C ARG A 421 -17.31 -4.65 12.55
N THR A 422 -17.13 -3.36 12.77
CA THR A 422 -18.21 -2.45 13.20
C THR A 422 -19.23 -2.24 12.07
N MET A 423 -18.78 -2.12 10.81
CA MET A 423 -19.66 -2.10 9.63
C MET A 423 -20.49 -3.38 9.53
N GLY A 424 -19.87 -4.56 9.69
CA GLY A 424 -20.57 -5.85 9.65
C GLY A 424 -21.66 -5.95 10.71
N GLN A 425 -21.40 -5.45 11.92
CA GLN A 425 -22.41 -5.36 12.98
C GLN A 425 -23.56 -4.41 12.60
N ALA A 426 -23.25 -3.25 12.00
CA ALA A 426 -24.26 -2.29 11.56
C ALA A 426 -25.14 -2.89 10.44
N LEU A 427 -24.55 -3.60 9.48
CA LEU A 427 -25.27 -4.26 8.38
C LEU A 427 -26.25 -5.36 8.84
N GLN A 428 -25.99 -5.98 9.99
CA GLN A 428 -26.87 -6.97 10.62
C GLN A 428 -28.07 -6.34 11.34
N ARG A 429 -27.98 -5.08 11.78
CA ARG A 429 -29.07 -4.41 12.48
C ARG A 429 -30.17 -4.05 11.49
N ARG A 430 -31.42 -4.33 11.87
CA ARG A 430 -32.64 -3.95 11.12
C ARG A 430 -32.94 -2.45 11.18
N GLU A 431 -32.11 -1.63 11.81
CA GLU A 431 -32.32 -0.18 12.01
C GLU A 431 -32.21 0.63 10.70
N PHE A 432 -31.93 -0.04 9.58
CA PHE A 432 -31.92 0.53 8.24
C PHE A 432 -33.11 0.09 7.36
N SER A 433 -34.15 -0.52 7.96
CA SER A 433 -35.37 -1.02 7.26
C SER A 433 -36.43 0.06 7.13
#